data_AF-A0A317Z412-F1
#
_entry.id   AF-A0A317Z412-F1
#
_cell.length_a   1.000
_cell.length_b   1.000
_cell.length_c   1.000
_cell.angle_alpha   90.00
_cell.angle_beta   90.00
_cell.angle_gamma   90.00
#
_symmetry.space_group_name_H-M   'P 1'
#
loop_
_entity.id
_entity.type
_entity.pdbx_description
1 polymer ?
#
loop_
_entity_poly.entity_id
_entity_poly.type
_entity_poly.pdbx_seq_one_letter_code
_entity_poly.pdbx_strand_id
1 'polypeptide(L)' 'DIEIVADHNHLTVDEVIQYHTENHYLVYMIGFMPGFPFLGGLSPRLHTPRKEEPRIKIDAGSVGIANN' A
#
# COMPACT_ATOMS: atom_id res chain seq x y z
N ASP A 1 -0.88 -7.32 5.78
CA ASP A 1 -0.32 -8.06 4.62
C ASP A 1 1.12 -7.64 4.37
N ILE A 2 1.85 -7.20 5.41
CA ILE A 2 3.16 -6.60 5.21
C ILE A 2 4.21 -7.66 4.87
N GLU A 3 4.03 -8.86 5.42
CA GLU A 3 4.82 -10.06 5.14
C GLU A 3 4.66 -10.50 3.69
N ILE A 4 3.42 -10.46 3.17
CA ILE A 4 3.14 -10.79 1.76
C ILE A 4 3.81 -9.78 0.82
N VAL A 5 3.75 -8.49 1.15
CA VAL A 5 4.44 -7.43 0.40
C VAL A 5 5.96 -7.64 0.43
N ALA A 6 6.50 -7.98 1.60
CA ALA A 6 7.93 -8.26 1.77
C ALA A 6 8.37 -9.47 0.92
N ASP A 7 7.66 -10.58 1.05
CA ASP A 7 7.94 -11.83 0.32
C ASP A 7 7.83 -11.65 -1.19
N HIS A 8 6.78 -10.98 -1.68
CA HIS A 8 6.56 -10.71 -3.09
C HIS A 8 7.69 -9.88 -3.72
N ASN A 9 8.24 -8.93 -2.96
CA ASN A 9 9.26 -8.01 -3.46
C ASN A 9 10.68 -8.41 -3.05
N HIS A 10 10.86 -9.57 -2.43
CA HIS A 10 12.14 -10.06 -1.91
C HIS A 10 12.82 -9.07 -0.94
N LEU A 11 12.02 -8.47 -0.07
CA LEU A 11 12.44 -7.52 0.95
C LEU A 11 12.20 -8.09 2.35
N THR A 12 12.86 -7.51 3.33
CA THR A 12 12.49 -7.64 4.72
C THR A 12 11.31 -6.72 5.06
N VAL A 13 10.59 -7.03 6.13
CA VAL A 13 9.52 -6.15 6.65
C VAL A 13 10.06 -4.76 7.00
N ASP A 14 11.27 -4.68 7.55
CA ASP A 14 11.91 -3.40 7.90
C ASP A 14 12.21 -2.56 6.65
N GLU A 15 12.68 -3.17 5.57
CA GLU A 15 12.86 -2.48 4.28
C GLU A 15 11.53 -2.00 3.70
N VAL A 16 10.46 -2.78 3.84
CA VAL A 16 9.11 -2.36 3.42
C VAL A 16 8.67 -1.11 4.18
N ILE A 17 8.84 -1.11 5.51
CA ILE A 17 8.51 0.04 6.35
C ILE A 17 9.37 1.25 5.95
N GLN A 18 10.67 1.05 5.75
CA GLN A 18 11.59 2.11 5.36
C GLN A 18 11.17 2.74 4.03
N TYR A 19 11.02 1.95 2.96
CA TYR A 19 10.61 2.45 1.65
C TYR A 19 9.24 3.12 1.68
N HIS A 20 8.33 2.62 2.52
CA HIS A 20 7.01 3.20 2.63
C HIS A 20 7.02 4.54 3.37
N THR A 21 7.89 4.71 4.36
CA THR A 21 7.94 5.90 5.23
C THR A 21 8.88 6.99 4.74
N GLU A 22 9.92 6.66 3.95
CA GLU A 22 10.85 7.65 3.41
C GLU A 22 10.26 8.47 2.25
N ASN A 23 9.25 7.92 1.56
CA ASN A 23 8.63 8.58 0.43
C ASN A 23 7.57 9.61 0.85
N HIS A 24 7.61 10.77 0.19
CA HIS A 24 6.52 11.74 0.23
C HIS A 24 5.46 11.36 -0.80
N TYR A 25 4.23 11.15 -0.34
CA TYR A 25 3.10 10.82 -1.20
C TYR A 25 2.31 12.06 -1.60
N LEU A 26 1.87 12.10 -2.85
CA LEU A 26 0.93 13.10 -3.35
C LEU A 26 -0.49 12.52 -3.34
N VAL A 27 -1.43 13.22 -2.71
CA VAL A 27 -2.84 12.88 -2.79
C VAL A 27 -3.37 13.30 -4.16
N TYR A 28 -3.63 12.35 -5.06
CA TYR A 28 -4.17 12.64 -6.39
C TYR A 28 -5.68 12.79 -6.40
N MET A 29 -6.36 12.00 -5.57
CA MET A 29 -7.82 11.95 -5.55
C MET A 29 -8.30 11.60 -4.14
N ILE A 30 -9.45 12.13 -3.73
CA ILE A 30 -10.26 11.60 -2.65
C ILE A 30 -11.50 10.95 -3.29
N GLY A 31 -11.74 9.66 -3.03
CA GLY A 31 -12.87 8.92 -3.64
C GLY A 31 -12.98 7.49 -3.11
N PHE A 32 -13.75 6.61 -3.75
CA PHE A 32 -14.15 5.27 -3.26
C PHE A 32 -15.07 5.30 -2.03
N MET A 33 -14.69 6.00 -0.97
CA MET A 33 -15.50 6.31 0.21
C MET A 33 -15.19 7.75 0.63
N PRO A 34 -16.14 8.51 1.24
CA PRO A 34 -15.82 9.84 1.74
C PRO A 34 -14.56 9.84 2.60
N GLY A 35 -13.58 10.64 2.21
CA GLY A 35 -12.32 10.79 2.93
C GLY A 35 -11.25 9.73 2.65
N PHE A 36 -11.42 8.84 1.67
CA PHE A 36 -10.38 7.86 1.31
C PHE A 36 -9.42 8.45 0.25
N PRO A 37 -8.14 8.69 0.57
CA PRO A 37 -7.16 9.27 -0.35
C PRO A 37 -6.50 8.21 -1.23
N PHE A 38 -6.38 8.50 -2.52
CA PHE A 38 -5.50 7.79 -3.44
C PHE A 38 -4.18 8.54 -3.52
N LEU A 39 -3.12 7.83 -3.14
CA LEU A 39 -1.77 8.34 -3.07
C LEU A 39 -0.98 7.97 -4.32
N GLY A 40 -0.15 8.88 -4.79
CA GLY A 40 0.88 8.63 -5.79
C GLY A 40 2.28 8.76 -5.21
N GLY A 41 3.25 8.14 -5.89
CA GLY A 41 4.66 8.18 -5.49
C GLY A 41 5.09 7.01 -4.61
N LEU A 42 4.38 5.88 -4.67
CA LEU A 42 4.87 4.65 -4.04
C LEU A 42 6.19 4.22 -4.70
N SER A 43 7.12 3.73 -3.88
CA SER A 43 8.38 3.17 -4.39
C SER A 43 8.08 1.97 -5.30
N PRO A 44 8.66 1.91 -6.52
CA PRO A 44 8.52 0.75 -7.40
C PRO A 44 8.93 -0.58 -6.77
N ARG A 45 9.76 -0.53 -5.71
CA ARG A 45 10.17 -1.71 -4.93
C ARG A 45 9.05 -2.31 -4.07
N LEU A 46 7.94 -1.58 -3.89
CA LEU A 46 6.79 -2.02 -3.08
C LEU A 46 5.57 -2.39 -3.94
N HIS A 47 5.67 -2.28 -5.27
CA HIS A 47 4.58 -2.60 -6.17
C HIS A 47 4.10 -4.04 -5.98
N THR A 48 2.88 -4.19 -5.49
CA THR A 48 2.31 -5.48 -5.11
C THR A 48 0.90 -5.58 -5.67
N PRO A 49 0.55 -6.65 -6.40
CA PRO A 49 -0.79 -6.79 -6.98
C PRO A 49 -1.87 -6.80 -5.90
N ARG A 50 -3.09 -6.40 -6.29
CA ARG A 50 -4.26 -6.61 -5.43
C ARG A 50 -4.45 -8.09 -5.13
N LYS A 51 -5.01 -8.37 -3.95
CA LYS A 51 -5.48 -9.72 -3.62
C LYS A 51 -6.54 -10.14 -4.63
N GLU A 52 -6.49 -11.40 -5.05
CA GLU A 52 -7.50 -11.99 -5.95
C GLU A 52 -8.89 -11.93 -5.33
N GLU A 53 -8.98 -12.28 -4.04
CA GLU A 53 -10.22 -12.17 -3.27
C GLU A 53 -10.19 -10.94 -2.35
N PRO A 54 -11.16 -10.01 -2.47
CA PRO A 54 -11.24 -8.84 -1.61
C PRO A 54 -11.66 -9.23 -0.19
N ARG A 55 -11.17 -8.48 0.81
CA ARG A 55 -11.67 -8.62 2.19
C ARG A 55 -13.08 -8.02 2.29
N ILE A 56 -13.97 -8.74 2.98
CA ILE A 56 -15.32 -8.26 3.29
C ILE A 56 -15.28 -7.05 4.24
N LYS A 57 -14.29 -6.99 5.13
CA LYS A 57 -14.09 -5.89 6.07
C LYS A 57 -12.62 -5.50 6.15
N ILE A 58 -12.38 -4.20 6.18
CA ILE A 58 -11.07 -3.59 6.43
C ILE A 58 -11.29 -2.58 7.57
N ASP A 59 -10.42 -2.60 8.57
CA ASP A 59 -10.56 -1.70 9.72
C ASP A 59 -10.16 -0.27 9.35
N ALA A 60 -10.86 0.70 9.94
CA ALA A 60 -10.64 2.12 9.68
C ALA A 60 -9.19 2.52 10.01
N GLY A 61 -8.57 3.31 9.12
CA GLY A 61 -7.16 3.72 9.26
C GLY A 61 -6.14 2.72 8.71
N SER A 62 -6.58 1.59 8.16
CA SER A 62 -5.68 0.65 7.48
C SER A 62 -4.97 1.33 6.31
N VAL A 63 -3.66 1.09 6.19
CA VAL A 63 -2.84 1.49 5.04
C VAL A 63 -2.70 0.29 4.11
N GLY A 64 -2.98 0.48 2.82
CA GLY A 64 -2.96 -0.58 1.82
C GLY A 64 -2.13 -0.21 0.59
N ILE A 65 -1.50 -1.22 -0.02
CA ILE A 65 -0.79 -1.12 -1.30
C ILE A 65 -1.61 -1.87 -2.35
N ALA A 66 -1.75 -1.27 -3.54
CA ALA A 66 -2.50 -1.86 -4.64
C ALA A 66 -1.91 -1.48 -6.00
N ASN A 67 -1.16 -2.42 -6.57
CA ASN A 67 -0.50 -2.37 -7.86
C ASN A 67 0.73 -1.44 -7.94
N ASN A 68 0.54 -0.12 -8.03
CA ASN A 68 1.57 0.87 -8.37
C ASN A 68 1.53 2.09 -7.46
#